data_AF-A0AAN9I5X8-F1
#
_entry.id   AF-A0AAN9I5X8-F1
#
_cell.length_a   1.000
_cell.length_b   1.000
_cell.length_c   1.000
_cell.angle_alpha   90.00
_cell.angle_beta   90.00
_cell.angle_gamma   90.00
#
_symmetry.space_group_name_H-M   'P 1'
#
loop_
_entity.id
_entity.type
_entity.pdbx_description
1 polymer ?
#
loop_
_entity_poly.entity_id
_entity_poly.type
_entity_poly.pdbx_seq_one_letter_code
_entity_poly.pdbx_strand_id
1 'polypeptide(L)'
;MKQLIHFVSTTSINLTSFVVVQKHLNTKTLVCPIVKAMGSKRPFSNSSESMSVIEDKKDMKFKGLEASPGSKNLLVKENNVNSYCIDIERLRNDPKLIDKMTVEELRRTLRSIRVPAKGRKDALLSALRSFLDNNICEQDAQEIDDQGIFISSENTCIEVKAKKVSDEDPVDDDNASPDIYACEQGKRKLKQSGSEGKTVKVTAKKQLSVKSDKVPDLKPSRGKRKVLTGTVTVVSQSDEISTTTIQTEPWTVLAHKKPQKGWIAYNPRTMRPPPLARDTKFVKLLSWNVNGLRALLKFEGFSALQLAQREDFDVLCLQETKLQEKDIEEIKSRLMNGYDNSFWTCSVSKLGYSGTAIISRIKPLSVRYGLGLSDHDSEGRLLTAEFHTFYLICGYIPNSGDGLKRLSYRVTQWDPSLSNYLKELEKSKPVILTGDLNCAHEEIDIYNPAGNKRSAGFTDEERKSFATNFLSRGFVDTFRSQHPGVVGYTYWGYRHGGRKTNKGWRLDYFLVSESIAEKVHDSYILPDVTGSDHCPIGLVVKL
;
A
#
# COMPACT_ATOMS: atom_id res chain seq x y z
N MET A 1 44.11 52.94 51.27
CA MET A 1 45.00 51.84 50.80
C MET A 1 44.06 50.69 50.45
N LYS A 2 43.79 50.41 49.16
CA LYS A 2 44.56 49.61 48.16
C LYS A 2 44.47 48.09 48.40
N GLN A 3 44.27 47.36 47.28
CA GLN A 3 44.07 45.90 47.12
C GLN A 3 42.68 45.41 47.59
N LEU A 4 41.77 44.84 46.77
CA LEU A 4 41.79 44.15 45.47
C LEU A 4 42.29 42.69 45.49
N ILE A 5 41.36 41.73 45.32
CA ILE A 5 41.41 40.58 44.38
C ILE A 5 40.01 39.94 44.28
N HIS A 6 39.65 39.48 43.08
CA HIS A 6 38.38 38.80 42.75
C HIS A 6 38.35 37.33 43.21
N PHE A 7 37.16 36.81 43.51
CA PHE A 7 36.74 35.51 42.94
C PHE A 7 35.23 35.42 42.76
N VAL A 8 34.79 34.63 41.77
CA VAL A 8 33.39 34.49 41.35
C VAL A 8 32.71 33.36 42.13
N SER A 9 31.47 33.57 42.57
CA SER A 9 30.61 32.53 43.16
C SER A 9 29.39 32.29 42.28
N THR A 10 29.41 31.21 41.49
CA THR A 10 28.26 30.73 40.72
C THR A 10 27.31 29.93 41.61
N THR A 11 26.06 30.40 41.72
CA THR A 11 25.01 29.75 42.52
C THR A 11 24.60 28.42 41.88
N SER A 12 24.72 27.33 42.62
CA SER A 12 24.27 26.00 42.18
C SER A 12 22.77 25.82 42.42
N ILE A 13 22.00 25.56 41.37
CA ILE A 13 20.59 25.13 41.48
C ILE A 13 20.51 23.67 41.01
N ASN A 14 20.33 22.76 41.97
CA ASN A 14 19.95 21.38 41.68
C ASN A 14 18.51 21.35 41.14
N LEU A 15 18.30 20.66 40.03
CA LEU A 15 16.97 20.25 39.57
C LEU A 15 16.97 18.75 39.30
N THR A 16 16.04 18.07 39.97
CA THR A 16 16.05 16.63 40.21
C THR A 16 15.52 15.81 39.03
N SER A 17 16.07 14.60 38.91
CA SER A 17 15.65 13.50 38.04
C SER A 17 14.13 13.27 37.98
N PHE A 18 13.57 13.22 36.78
CA PHE A 18 12.27 12.57 36.55
C PHE A 18 12.45 11.06 36.40
N VAL A 19 12.00 10.31 37.41
CA VAL A 19 11.90 8.85 37.36
C VAL A 19 10.57 8.46 36.73
N VAL A 20 10.59 7.76 35.60
CA VAL A 20 9.37 7.17 35.01
C VAL A 20 9.08 5.84 35.71
N VAL A 21 8.08 5.86 36.60
CA VAL A 21 7.60 4.67 37.30
C VAL A 21 6.63 3.89 36.41
N GLN A 22 6.97 2.64 36.06
CA GLN A 22 6.00 1.70 35.50
C GLN A 22 4.92 1.40 36.54
N LYS A 23 3.64 1.63 36.20
CA LYS A 23 2.51 1.08 36.97
C LYS A 23 1.93 -0.12 36.23
N HIS A 24 2.11 -1.30 36.83
CA HIS A 24 1.16 -2.39 36.61
C HIS A 24 -0.23 -1.95 37.09
N LEU A 25 -1.26 -2.15 36.26
CA LEU A 25 -2.64 -2.10 36.69
C LEU A 25 -3.26 -3.48 36.58
N ASN A 26 -3.72 -3.98 37.72
CA ASN A 26 -4.34 -5.29 37.86
C ASN A 26 -5.86 -5.18 37.62
N THR A 27 -6.48 -6.25 37.15
CA THR A 27 -7.90 -6.29 36.76
C THR A 27 -8.84 -6.09 37.96
N LYS A 28 -9.83 -5.20 37.84
CA LYS A 28 -11.20 -5.37 38.39
C LYS A 28 -12.18 -4.27 37.93
N THR A 29 -13.36 -4.74 37.52
CA THR A 29 -14.69 -4.09 37.58
C THR A 29 -14.86 -2.65 37.07
N LEU A 30 -15.57 -2.50 35.94
CA LEU A 30 -16.18 -1.24 35.52
C LEU A 30 -17.71 -1.33 35.64
N VAL A 31 -18.29 -0.38 36.39
CA VAL A 31 -19.74 -0.13 36.46
C VAL A 31 -20.01 1.17 35.69
N CYS A 32 -20.97 1.16 34.77
CA CYS A 32 -21.36 2.35 34.02
C CYS A 32 -22.30 3.25 34.82
N PRO A 33 -22.09 4.58 34.82
CA PRO A 33 -23.14 5.55 35.07
C PRO A 33 -23.71 6.11 33.75
N ILE A 34 -25.02 5.97 33.58
CA ILE A 34 -25.81 6.65 32.54
C ILE A 34 -25.97 8.12 32.92
N VAL A 35 -25.81 9.06 31.98
CA VAL A 35 -26.23 10.46 32.17
C VAL A 35 -27.17 10.88 31.03
N LYS A 36 -28.34 11.41 31.43
CA LYS A 36 -29.43 11.82 30.55
C LYS A 36 -29.12 13.14 29.83
N ALA A 37 -29.64 13.28 28.61
CA ALA A 37 -29.79 14.57 27.96
C ALA A 37 -30.93 15.39 28.60
N MET A 38 -30.75 16.72 28.65
CA MET A 38 -31.84 17.69 28.81
C MET A 38 -31.64 18.80 27.78
N GLY A 39 -32.70 19.15 27.06
CA GLY A 39 -32.68 20.24 26.07
C GLY A 39 -33.38 21.50 26.58
N SER A 40 -33.19 22.61 25.88
CA SER A 40 -34.04 23.81 25.99
C SER A 40 -34.19 24.51 24.63
N LYS A 41 -35.18 25.41 24.53
CA LYS A 41 -35.74 25.95 23.27
C LYS A 41 -35.22 27.37 22.97
N ARG A 42 -35.15 27.68 21.65
CA ARG A 42 -35.40 28.95 20.89
C ARG A 42 -35.75 30.24 21.66
N PRO A 43 -35.50 31.49 21.13
CA PRO A 43 -35.71 31.86 19.72
C PRO A 43 -34.79 32.95 19.08
N PHE A 44 -35.19 33.38 17.87
CA PHE A 44 -34.64 34.37 16.93
C PHE A 44 -34.36 35.80 17.46
N SER A 45 -33.43 36.50 16.80
CA SER A 45 -33.63 37.89 16.32
C SER A 45 -32.70 38.24 15.13
N ASN A 46 -33.10 39.24 14.32
CA ASN A 46 -32.38 39.81 13.18
C ASN A 46 -32.18 41.32 13.41
N SER A 47 -30.98 41.85 13.13
CA SER A 47 -30.69 43.26 12.76
C SER A 47 -29.17 43.40 12.56
N SER A 48 -28.62 43.67 11.37
CA SER A 48 -28.66 44.92 10.58
C SER A 48 -28.13 46.15 11.33
N GLU A 49 -26.88 46.52 11.07
CA GLU A 49 -26.51 47.94 10.84
C GLU A 49 -25.20 48.07 10.04
N SER A 50 -24.87 49.29 9.61
CA SER A 50 -24.11 49.58 8.39
C SER A 50 -22.88 50.49 8.62
N MET A 51 -22.30 50.98 7.51
CA MET A 51 -21.15 51.92 7.38
C MET A 51 -19.75 51.28 7.30
N SER A 52 -18.81 51.77 6.47
CA SER A 52 -18.85 52.93 5.54
C SER A 52 -17.99 52.71 4.28
N VAL A 53 -18.32 53.46 3.22
CA VAL A 53 -17.62 53.54 1.95
C VAL A 53 -16.44 54.51 2.05
N ILE A 54 -15.31 54.18 1.39
CA ILE A 54 -14.43 55.17 0.77
C ILE A 54 -14.30 54.77 -0.71
N GLU A 55 -14.80 55.63 -1.60
CA GLU A 55 -14.50 55.56 -3.03
C GLU A 55 -13.09 56.12 -3.28
N ASP A 56 -12.42 55.61 -4.31
CA ASP A 56 -11.59 56.51 -5.12
C ASP A 56 -11.70 56.13 -6.60
N LYS A 57 -11.94 57.13 -7.45
CA LYS A 57 -12.32 56.95 -8.87
C LYS A 57 -11.13 57.18 -9.80
N LYS A 58 -11.04 56.38 -10.87
CA LYS A 58 -10.44 56.84 -12.13
C LYS A 58 -10.98 56.09 -13.34
N ASP A 59 -11.78 56.78 -14.14
CA ASP A 59 -12.29 56.34 -15.44
C ASP A 59 -11.21 56.33 -16.54
N MET A 60 -11.35 55.43 -17.52
CA MET A 60 -11.07 55.75 -18.94
C MET A 60 -11.86 54.85 -19.93
N LYS A 61 -12.95 55.42 -20.46
CA LYS A 61 -13.50 55.30 -21.84
C LYS A 61 -13.49 53.95 -22.60
N PHE A 62 -14.68 53.34 -22.63
CA PHE A 62 -15.49 53.01 -23.82
C PHE A 62 -14.84 52.78 -25.21
N LYS A 63 -15.07 51.57 -25.74
CA LYS A 63 -15.77 51.28 -27.02
C LYS A 63 -16.65 50.03 -26.80
N GLY A 64 -17.87 49.87 -27.30
CA GLY A 64 -18.66 50.73 -28.19
C GLY A 64 -19.08 50.00 -29.46
N LEU A 65 -20.18 49.23 -29.40
CA LEU A 65 -21.02 48.85 -30.54
C LEU A 65 -22.36 48.29 -30.04
N GLU A 66 -23.46 48.87 -30.49
CA GLU A 66 -24.83 48.59 -30.06
C GLU A 66 -25.57 47.70 -31.08
N ALA A 67 -26.54 46.91 -30.60
CA ALA A 67 -27.82 46.67 -31.30
C ALA A 67 -28.85 46.04 -30.35
N SER A 68 -29.80 46.85 -29.88
CA SER A 68 -31.05 46.41 -29.21
C SER A 68 -32.19 46.36 -30.27
N PRO A 69 -33.50 46.17 -29.93
CA PRO A 69 -34.14 45.67 -28.71
C PRO A 69 -35.18 44.52 -28.95
N GLY A 70 -35.64 43.85 -27.89
CA GLY A 70 -36.63 42.75 -28.01
C GLY A 70 -37.47 42.43 -26.77
N SER A 71 -38.45 43.28 -26.45
CA SER A 71 -39.68 42.97 -25.66
C SER A 71 -39.60 42.48 -24.20
N LYS A 72 -39.79 43.44 -23.28
CA LYS A 72 -40.71 43.43 -22.10
C LYS A 72 -40.67 42.29 -21.06
N ASN A 73 -40.24 42.67 -19.85
CA ASN A 73 -40.56 41.99 -18.59
C ASN A 73 -42.05 42.12 -18.20
N LEU A 74 -42.63 41.07 -17.59
CA LEU A 74 -43.60 41.22 -16.48
C LEU A 74 -43.75 39.93 -15.61
N LEU A 75 -42.89 39.84 -14.59
CA LEU A 75 -43.19 39.54 -13.17
C LEU A 75 -43.93 38.24 -12.71
N VAL A 76 -43.23 37.53 -11.80
CA VAL A 76 -43.67 36.65 -10.69
C VAL A 76 -44.14 35.21 -10.99
N LYS A 77 -43.30 34.22 -10.60
CA LYS A 77 -43.62 33.20 -9.57
C LYS A 77 -42.38 32.37 -9.17
N GLU A 78 -42.42 31.80 -7.96
CA GLU A 78 -41.38 30.97 -7.34
C GLU A 78 -41.42 29.50 -7.83
N ASN A 79 -40.39 28.73 -7.41
CA ASN A 79 -40.26 27.25 -7.50
C ASN A 79 -39.97 26.72 -8.92
N ASN A 80 -39.14 25.70 -9.16
CA ASN A 80 -38.91 24.50 -8.35
C ASN A 80 -37.66 23.75 -8.87
N VAL A 81 -36.64 23.52 -8.05
CA VAL A 81 -35.50 22.63 -8.37
C VAL A 81 -35.26 21.66 -7.22
N ASN A 82 -36.25 20.81 -6.92
CA ASN A 82 -35.97 19.53 -6.26
C ASN A 82 -37.10 18.49 -6.38
N SER A 83 -36.71 17.23 -6.16
CA SER A 83 -37.54 16.04 -5.97
C SER A 83 -38.36 15.48 -7.16
N TYR A 84 -37.78 14.45 -7.78
CA TYR A 84 -38.51 13.23 -8.10
C TYR A 84 -37.83 12.04 -7.38
N CYS A 85 -37.76 12.13 -6.05
CA CYS A 85 -37.62 10.95 -5.21
C CYS A 85 -39.04 10.53 -4.80
N ILE A 86 -39.43 9.30 -5.13
CA ILE A 86 -40.73 8.77 -4.72
C ILE A 86 -40.64 8.42 -3.23
N ASP A 87 -41.47 9.06 -2.40
CA ASP A 87 -41.57 8.76 -0.97
C ASP A 87 -41.89 7.28 -0.74
N ILE A 88 -41.11 6.61 0.10
CA ILE A 88 -41.26 5.18 0.40
C ILE A 88 -42.64 4.88 1.03
N GLU A 89 -43.16 5.82 1.82
CA GLU A 89 -44.52 5.73 2.39
C GLU A 89 -45.63 5.74 1.32
N ARG A 90 -45.44 6.45 0.19
CA ARG A 90 -46.39 6.41 -0.92
C ARG A 90 -46.38 5.06 -1.65
N LEU A 91 -45.21 4.43 -1.76
CA LEU A 91 -45.07 3.07 -2.32
C LEU A 91 -45.65 1.99 -1.39
N ARG A 92 -45.60 2.21 -0.07
CA ARG A 92 -46.25 1.35 0.94
C ARG A 92 -47.79 1.38 0.80
N ASN A 93 -48.35 2.56 0.51
CA ASN A 93 -49.82 2.76 0.49
C ASN A 93 -50.49 2.39 -0.85
N ASP A 94 -49.77 2.33 -1.97
CA ASP A 94 -50.29 1.79 -3.24
C ASP A 94 -49.31 0.79 -3.89
N PRO A 95 -49.47 -0.53 -3.61
CA PRO A 95 -48.65 -1.57 -4.22
C PRO A 95 -48.74 -1.65 -5.75
N LYS A 96 -49.80 -1.11 -6.38
CA LYS A 96 -49.97 -1.11 -7.85
C LYS A 96 -49.07 -0.10 -8.53
N LEU A 97 -48.53 0.87 -7.78
CA LEU A 97 -47.56 1.83 -8.29
C LEU A 97 -46.19 1.16 -8.56
N ILE A 98 -45.82 0.17 -7.74
CA ILE A 98 -44.54 -0.56 -7.80
C ILE A 98 -44.39 -1.30 -9.14
N ASP A 99 -45.42 -2.02 -9.61
CA ASP A 99 -45.36 -2.77 -10.87
C ASP A 99 -45.22 -1.86 -12.10
N LYS A 100 -45.73 -0.61 -12.01
CA LYS A 100 -45.65 0.40 -13.08
C LYS A 100 -44.26 1.06 -13.18
N MET A 101 -43.42 0.96 -12.15
CA MET A 101 -42.08 1.57 -12.15
C MET A 101 -41.18 1.01 -13.26
N THR A 102 -40.35 1.87 -13.84
CA THR A 102 -39.28 1.49 -14.76
C THR A 102 -38.11 0.82 -14.02
N VAL A 103 -37.25 0.11 -14.75
CA VAL A 103 -36.04 -0.53 -14.19
C VAL A 103 -35.10 0.50 -13.56
N GLU A 104 -35.04 1.72 -14.11
CA GLU A 104 -34.15 2.76 -13.59
C GLU A 104 -34.67 3.38 -12.28
N GLU A 105 -35.99 3.62 -12.18
CA GLU A 105 -36.64 4.05 -10.95
C GLU A 105 -36.50 3.00 -9.85
N LEU A 106 -36.78 1.72 -10.15
CA LEU A 106 -36.59 0.62 -9.19
C LEU A 106 -35.14 0.57 -8.67
N ARG A 107 -34.14 0.71 -9.57
CA ARG A 107 -32.72 0.77 -9.16
C ARG A 107 -32.39 2.02 -8.35
N ARG A 108 -33.04 3.17 -8.62
CA ARG A 108 -32.84 4.42 -7.85
C ARG A 108 -33.41 4.29 -6.44
N THR A 109 -34.63 3.76 -6.30
CA THR A 109 -35.28 3.51 -5.01
C THR A 109 -34.54 2.46 -4.20
N LEU A 110 -34.15 1.31 -4.80
CA LEU A 110 -33.35 0.28 -4.10
C LEU A 110 -32.01 0.84 -3.59
N ARG A 111 -31.36 1.75 -4.35
CA ARG A 111 -30.13 2.42 -3.91
C ARG A 111 -30.35 3.40 -2.75
N SER A 112 -31.45 4.15 -2.70
CA SER A 112 -31.71 5.06 -1.57
C SER A 112 -31.95 4.30 -0.26
N ILE A 113 -32.60 3.13 -0.32
CA ILE A 113 -32.75 2.21 0.82
C ILE A 113 -31.57 1.24 1.04
N ARG A 114 -30.46 1.43 0.31
CA ARG A 114 -29.22 0.62 0.39
C ARG A 114 -29.38 -0.88 0.09
N VAL A 115 -30.46 -1.30 -0.57
CA VAL A 115 -30.67 -2.69 -1.01
C VAL A 115 -29.93 -2.94 -2.35
N PRO A 116 -29.28 -4.11 -2.55
CA PRO A 116 -28.53 -4.40 -3.78
C PRO A 116 -29.38 -4.38 -5.07
N ALA A 117 -29.23 -3.31 -5.86
CA ALA A 117 -30.00 -3.08 -7.09
C ALA A 117 -29.42 -3.78 -8.35
N LYS A 118 -29.35 -5.12 -8.35
CA LYS A 118 -28.83 -5.94 -9.47
C LYS A 118 -29.90 -6.85 -10.07
N GLY A 119 -29.77 -7.16 -11.36
CA GLY A 119 -30.67 -8.06 -12.09
C GLY A 119 -31.64 -7.39 -13.06
N ARG A 120 -32.60 -8.19 -13.53
CA ARG A 120 -33.73 -7.83 -14.41
C ARG A 120 -34.89 -7.22 -13.57
N LYS A 121 -35.98 -6.75 -14.23
CA LYS A 121 -37.09 -6.03 -13.56
C LYS A 121 -37.77 -6.88 -12.47
N ASP A 122 -38.01 -8.16 -12.75
CA ASP A 122 -38.50 -9.18 -11.83
C ASP A 122 -37.71 -9.21 -10.50
N ALA A 123 -36.38 -9.39 -10.56
CA ALA A 123 -35.52 -9.46 -9.38
C ALA A 123 -35.54 -8.16 -8.55
N LEU A 124 -35.63 -7.01 -9.22
CA LEU A 124 -35.69 -5.70 -8.55
C LEU A 124 -37.05 -5.47 -7.87
N LEU A 125 -38.15 -5.94 -8.49
CA LEU A 125 -39.49 -5.91 -7.87
C LEU A 125 -39.55 -6.81 -6.64
N SER A 126 -39.01 -8.04 -6.72
CA SER A 126 -38.94 -8.96 -5.57
C SER A 126 -38.12 -8.39 -4.43
N ALA A 127 -36.97 -7.76 -4.72
CA ALA A 127 -36.12 -7.13 -3.71
C ALA A 127 -36.82 -5.93 -3.02
N LEU A 128 -37.57 -5.11 -3.77
CA LEU A 128 -38.29 -3.96 -3.21
C LEU A 128 -39.51 -4.40 -2.39
N ARG A 129 -40.26 -5.41 -2.85
CA ARG A 129 -41.38 -6.02 -2.11
C ARG A 129 -40.90 -6.63 -0.79
N SER A 130 -39.89 -7.51 -0.84
CA SER A 130 -39.32 -8.13 0.36
C SER A 130 -38.81 -7.10 1.37
N PHE A 131 -38.24 -5.97 0.92
CA PHE A 131 -37.88 -4.89 1.84
C PHE A 131 -39.11 -4.25 2.49
N LEU A 132 -40.16 -3.94 1.73
CA LEU A 132 -41.39 -3.36 2.28
C LEU A 132 -42.08 -4.31 3.27
N ASP A 133 -42.14 -5.60 2.95
CA ASP A 133 -42.78 -6.64 3.77
C ASP A 133 -42.00 -6.87 5.08
N ASN A 134 -40.66 -6.94 5.03
CA ASN A 134 -39.83 -7.13 6.23
C ASN A 134 -39.92 -5.95 7.22
N ASN A 135 -40.17 -4.72 6.73
CA ASN A 135 -40.35 -3.54 7.58
C ASN A 135 -41.74 -3.44 8.24
N ILE A 136 -42.64 -4.42 8.05
CA ILE A 136 -43.93 -4.51 8.75
C ILE A 136 -43.74 -5.18 10.13
N CYS A 137 -42.73 -6.03 10.30
CA CYS A 137 -42.57 -6.88 11.49
C CYS A 137 -41.85 -6.20 12.67
N GLU A 138 -41.17 -5.06 12.47
CA GLU A 138 -40.43 -4.34 13.53
C GLU A 138 -41.28 -3.31 14.30
N GLN A 139 -42.56 -3.11 13.98
CA GLN A 139 -43.43 -2.13 14.69
C GLN A 139 -44.50 -2.75 15.60
N ASP A 140 -44.81 -4.05 15.47
CA ASP A 140 -45.86 -4.74 16.26
C ASP A 140 -45.29 -5.81 17.22
N ALA A 141 -44.07 -5.60 17.75
CA ALA A 141 -43.39 -6.52 18.67
C ALA A 141 -42.88 -5.85 19.96
N GLN A 142 -43.71 -5.00 20.56
CA GLN A 142 -43.58 -4.59 21.96
C GLN A 142 -44.93 -4.70 22.68
N GLU A 143 -45.24 -5.90 23.16
CA GLU A 143 -46.01 -6.21 24.38
C GLU A 143 -46.37 -7.70 24.38
N ILE A 144 -45.74 -8.47 25.28
CA ILE A 144 -46.38 -9.43 26.21
C ILE A 144 -45.29 -10.10 27.05
N ASP A 145 -45.63 -10.33 28.31
CA ASP A 145 -44.75 -10.74 29.39
C ASP A 145 -44.74 -12.26 29.59
N ASP A 146 -43.66 -12.74 30.21
CA ASP A 146 -43.53 -13.96 31.02
C ASP A 146 -43.74 -15.39 30.43
N GLN A 147 -43.13 -16.36 31.13
CA GLN A 147 -43.35 -17.83 31.06
C GLN A 147 -42.87 -18.65 29.84
N GLY A 148 -41.62 -19.14 29.92
CA GLY A 148 -41.31 -20.58 30.10
C GLY A 148 -41.46 -21.63 28.98
N ILE A 149 -40.70 -22.72 29.15
CA ILE A 149 -40.77 -24.05 28.46
C ILE A 149 -40.15 -24.07 27.04
N PHE A 150 -39.02 -24.72 26.69
CA PHE A 150 -38.47 -26.11 26.80
C PHE A 150 -38.86 -27.03 25.62
N ILE A 151 -37.93 -27.94 25.20
CA ILE A 151 -38.07 -29.05 24.20
C ILE A 151 -38.11 -28.55 22.72
N SER A 152 -37.11 -28.73 21.82
CA SER A 152 -36.25 -29.85 21.36
C SER A 152 -36.79 -30.61 20.13
N SER A 153 -35.88 -31.33 19.43
CA SER A 153 -36.15 -32.38 18.40
C SER A 153 -36.84 -31.89 17.10
N GLU A 154 -36.59 -32.45 15.90
CA GLU A 154 -35.69 -33.54 15.48
C GLU A 154 -35.40 -33.47 13.95
N ASN A 155 -34.40 -34.25 13.52
CA ASN A 155 -34.16 -34.92 12.23
C ASN A 155 -35.24 -34.82 11.11
N THR A 156 -34.92 -34.94 9.81
CA THR A 156 -34.37 -36.19 9.20
C THR A 156 -33.94 -35.99 7.72
N CYS A 157 -32.96 -36.78 7.25
CA CYS A 157 -32.60 -36.91 5.82
C CYS A 157 -33.48 -37.96 5.08
N ILE A 158 -33.72 -37.79 3.77
CA ILE A 158 -34.04 -38.90 2.84
C ILE A 158 -33.35 -38.69 1.47
N GLU A 159 -32.78 -39.76 0.91
CA GLU A 159 -32.21 -39.85 -0.45
C GLU A 159 -33.28 -40.09 -1.54
N VAL A 160 -32.99 -39.74 -2.81
CA VAL A 160 -33.46 -40.54 -3.98
C VAL A 160 -32.38 -40.62 -5.08
N LYS A 161 -32.26 -41.79 -5.72
CA LYS A 161 -31.22 -42.14 -6.72
C LYS A 161 -31.71 -42.10 -8.18
N ALA A 162 -30.80 -41.68 -9.07
CA ALA A 162 -30.42 -42.25 -10.38
C ALA A 162 -31.44 -42.64 -11.47
N LYS A 163 -31.08 -42.31 -12.73
CA LYS A 163 -31.12 -43.26 -13.88
C LYS A 163 -30.08 -42.89 -14.96
N LYS A 164 -29.62 -43.90 -15.73
CA LYS A 164 -28.47 -43.87 -16.67
C LYS A 164 -28.65 -44.95 -17.76
N VAL A 165 -28.43 -44.62 -19.04
CA VAL A 165 -28.26 -45.46 -20.27
C VAL A 165 -27.58 -44.49 -21.28
N SER A 166 -26.37 -44.62 -21.85
CA SER A 166 -25.73 -45.63 -22.76
C SER A 166 -26.38 -45.67 -24.17
N ASP A 167 -25.72 -45.84 -25.33
CA ASP A 167 -24.58 -46.67 -25.79
C ASP A 167 -23.73 -45.91 -26.88
N GLU A 168 -22.39 -46.02 -26.96
CA GLU A 168 -21.52 -46.83 -27.90
C GLU A 168 -21.18 -46.18 -29.29
N ASP A 169 -19.88 -46.14 -29.64
CA ASP A 169 -19.25 -45.72 -30.94
C ASP A 169 -19.19 -46.91 -31.95
N PRO A 170 -18.89 -46.81 -33.30
CA PRO A 170 -17.53 -46.50 -33.83
C PRO A 170 -17.31 -46.01 -35.33
N VAL A 171 -16.21 -45.25 -35.55
CA VAL A 171 -15.15 -45.40 -36.61
C VAL A 171 -15.37 -45.08 -38.13
N ASP A 172 -14.26 -44.67 -38.78
CA ASP A 172 -13.94 -44.44 -40.23
C ASP A 172 -14.59 -43.27 -41.00
N ASP A 173 -14.02 -42.72 -42.09
CA ASP A 173 -12.63 -42.32 -42.43
C ASP A 173 -12.67 -41.34 -43.65
N ASP A 174 -11.61 -40.56 -43.82
CA ASP A 174 -11.04 -40.02 -45.08
C ASP A 174 -11.73 -38.97 -46.01
N ASN A 175 -10.85 -38.17 -46.64
CA ASN A 175 -10.95 -37.38 -47.90
C ASN A 175 -11.89 -36.16 -48.07
N ALA A 176 -11.28 -34.96 -48.19
CA ALA A 176 -11.05 -34.25 -49.48
C ALA A 176 -10.97 -32.70 -49.35
N SER A 177 -9.77 -32.16 -49.54
CA SER A 177 -9.50 -30.80 -50.07
C SER A 177 -9.55 -30.85 -51.63
N PRO A 178 -9.36 -29.76 -52.42
CA PRO A 178 -8.83 -28.44 -52.06
C PRO A 178 -9.52 -27.23 -52.72
N ASP A 179 -8.97 -26.02 -52.48
CA ASP A 179 -8.61 -25.17 -53.62
C ASP A 179 -7.38 -24.28 -53.33
N ILE A 180 -6.64 -23.93 -54.38
CA ILE A 180 -5.29 -23.33 -54.34
C ILE A 180 -5.30 -21.97 -55.06
N TYR A 181 -4.59 -20.98 -54.51
CA TYR A 181 -3.81 -20.06 -55.36
C TYR A 181 -2.44 -19.75 -54.75
N ALA A 182 -1.40 -19.93 -55.55
CA ALA A 182 -0.01 -19.67 -55.23
C ALA A 182 0.76 -19.29 -56.52
N CYS A 183 2.03 -18.89 -56.37
CA CYS A 183 2.94 -18.45 -57.43
C CYS A 183 2.64 -17.04 -57.99
N GLU A 184 3.62 -16.27 -58.51
CA GLU A 184 4.93 -16.67 -59.04
C GLU A 184 6.10 -15.78 -58.58
N GLN A 185 7.32 -16.33 -58.57
CA GLN A 185 8.42 -15.78 -59.40
C GLN A 185 9.56 -16.81 -59.60
N GLY A 186 10.22 -16.75 -60.76
CA GLY A 186 10.94 -17.87 -61.37
C GLY A 186 12.46 -17.98 -61.13
N LYS A 187 13.02 -19.07 -61.66
CA LYS A 187 14.43 -19.49 -61.54
C LYS A 187 15.30 -18.94 -62.70
N ARG A 188 16.60 -18.61 -62.46
CA ARG A 188 17.80 -19.32 -63.03
C ARG A 188 19.15 -18.56 -63.00
N LYS A 189 20.21 -19.35 -62.74
CA LYS A 189 21.59 -19.37 -63.30
C LYS A 189 22.68 -18.31 -62.93
N LEU A 190 23.63 -18.79 -62.10
CA LEU A 190 25.02 -19.19 -62.46
C LEU A 190 26.05 -18.18 -63.02
N LYS A 191 27.06 -17.79 -62.20
CA LYS A 191 28.52 -17.90 -62.51
C LYS A 191 29.46 -17.49 -61.33
N GLN A 192 30.64 -18.13 -61.29
CA GLN A 192 32.03 -17.64 -60.97
C GLN A 192 32.24 -16.36 -60.12
N SER A 193 33.28 -16.17 -59.27
CA SER A 193 34.58 -16.86 -59.03
C SER A 193 35.37 -16.21 -57.85
N GLY A 194 36.43 -16.87 -57.32
CA GLY A 194 37.49 -16.28 -56.47
C GLY A 194 37.27 -16.42 -54.94
N SER A 195 38.13 -17.07 -54.14
CA SER A 195 39.47 -16.63 -53.63
C SER A 195 39.36 -15.40 -52.69
N GLU A 196 39.79 -15.36 -51.42
CA GLU A 196 40.62 -16.20 -50.52
C GLU A 196 39.98 -16.12 -49.10
N GLY A 197 40.32 -16.85 -48.03
CA GLY A 197 41.44 -17.74 -47.75
C GLY A 197 42.20 -17.36 -46.45
N LYS A 198 41.60 -17.53 -45.26
CA LYS A 198 42.35 -17.88 -44.03
C LYS A 198 41.49 -18.31 -42.84
N THR A 199 41.69 -19.54 -42.40
CA THR A 199 41.33 -20.06 -41.08
C THR A 199 42.61 -20.24 -40.28
N VAL A 200 42.64 -19.92 -38.99
CA VAL A 200 43.74 -20.32 -38.09
C VAL A 200 43.18 -21.04 -36.87
N LYS A 201 43.42 -22.35 -36.80
CA LYS A 201 43.48 -23.11 -35.55
C LYS A 201 44.90 -22.97 -34.98
N VAL A 202 45.03 -22.99 -33.65
CA VAL A 202 46.33 -23.24 -33.00
C VAL A 202 46.21 -24.48 -32.13
N THR A 203 47.23 -25.34 -32.15
CA THR A 203 47.29 -26.56 -31.33
C THR A 203 48.74 -26.87 -30.95
N ALA A 204 48.98 -26.97 -29.63
CA ALA A 204 50.03 -27.71 -28.90
C ALA A 204 51.47 -27.90 -29.43
N LYS A 205 52.45 -27.74 -28.51
CA LYS A 205 53.66 -28.59 -28.28
C LYS A 205 54.25 -28.27 -26.89
N LYS A 206 54.42 -29.27 -25.99
CA LYS A 206 55.67 -30.01 -25.63
C LYS A 206 56.76 -29.15 -24.93
N GLN A 207 57.57 -29.63 -23.97
CA GLN A 207 57.60 -30.84 -23.11
C GLN A 207 58.72 -30.66 -22.06
N LEU A 208 58.67 -31.37 -20.92
CA LEU A 208 59.77 -32.05 -20.18
C LEU A 208 59.27 -32.47 -18.78
N SER A 209 60.02 -33.30 -18.04
CA SER A 209 59.48 -34.00 -16.86
C SER A 209 60.54 -34.67 -15.95
N VAL A 210 60.36 -34.57 -14.63
CA VAL A 210 60.93 -35.45 -13.59
C VAL A 210 59.78 -35.77 -12.61
N LYS A 211 59.17 -36.98 -12.62
CA LYS A 211 59.44 -38.17 -11.77
C LYS A 211 59.57 -37.86 -10.26
N SER A 212 58.92 -38.59 -9.33
CA SER A 212 57.84 -39.61 -9.40
C SER A 212 57.15 -39.67 -8.00
N ASP A 213 56.27 -40.60 -7.58
CA ASP A 213 55.82 -41.90 -8.09
C ASP A 213 54.46 -42.35 -7.45
N LYS A 214 53.84 -43.40 -8.02
CA LYS A 214 53.08 -44.55 -7.42
C LYS A 214 52.20 -44.40 -6.14
N VAL A 215 51.04 -45.07 -5.96
CA VAL A 215 50.15 -46.03 -6.71
C VAL A 215 48.94 -46.40 -5.78
N PRO A 216 47.77 -46.98 -6.18
CA PRO A 216 47.01 -46.98 -7.44
C PRO A 216 45.47 -46.69 -7.26
N ASP A 217 44.69 -46.95 -8.32
CA ASP A 217 43.24 -46.70 -8.52
C ASP A 217 42.20 -47.44 -7.64
N LEU A 218 40.99 -46.83 -7.58
CA LEU A 218 39.70 -47.54 -7.51
C LEU A 218 38.69 -46.95 -8.51
N LYS A 219 38.19 -47.80 -9.44
CA LYS A 219 36.98 -47.55 -10.24
C LYS A 219 35.79 -48.25 -9.59
N PRO A 220 34.56 -47.76 -9.81
CA PRO A 220 33.43 -48.69 -9.90
C PRO A 220 32.52 -48.44 -11.11
N SER A 221 32.21 -49.52 -11.83
CA SER A 221 31.12 -49.61 -12.81
C SER A 221 29.84 -50.17 -12.16
N ARG A 222 28.67 -49.83 -12.72
CA ARG A 222 27.34 -50.21 -12.22
C ARG A 222 27.09 -51.73 -12.12
N GLY A 223 26.37 -52.16 -11.08
CA GLY A 223 25.73 -53.49 -10.96
C GLY A 223 24.69 -53.52 -9.82
N LYS A 224 23.56 -54.23 -9.99
CA LYS A 224 22.39 -54.21 -9.05
C LYS A 224 22.30 -55.49 -8.19
N ARG A 225 22.05 -55.39 -6.87
CA ARG A 225 20.93 -56.04 -6.13
C ARG A 225 21.03 -55.99 -4.57
N LYS A 226 19.97 -55.43 -3.95
CA LYS A 226 19.10 -56.00 -2.88
C LYS A 226 19.73 -56.76 -1.66
N VAL A 227 19.50 -56.27 -0.43
CA VAL A 227 18.72 -56.89 0.69
C VAL A 227 18.91 -56.10 2.01
N LEU A 228 17.93 -56.19 2.93
CA LEU A 228 17.81 -55.49 4.23
C LEU A 228 18.68 -56.10 5.35
N THR A 229 19.03 -55.33 6.40
CA THR A 229 18.44 -55.40 7.76
C THR A 229 19.18 -54.51 8.77
N GLY A 230 18.51 -54.05 9.83
CA GLY A 230 19.13 -53.25 10.89
C GLY A 230 18.16 -52.32 11.65
N THR A 231 17.20 -52.89 12.37
CA THR A 231 16.22 -52.14 13.20
C THR A 231 16.64 -52.18 14.68
N VAL A 232 16.62 -51.04 15.38
CA VAL A 232 16.45 -51.00 16.84
C VAL A 232 15.41 -49.93 17.18
N THR A 233 14.45 -50.33 18.01
CA THR A 233 13.25 -49.57 18.37
C THR A 233 13.49 -48.67 19.58
N VAL A 234 12.90 -47.47 19.59
CA VAL A 234 12.55 -46.76 20.85
C VAL A 234 11.06 -46.45 20.81
N VAL A 235 10.42 -46.58 21.98
CA VAL A 235 8.97 -46.77 22.14
C VAL A 235 8.19 -45.46 22.01
N SER A 236 7.03 -45.55 21.38
CA SER A 236 6.04 -44.49 21.28
C SER A 236 5.41 -44.17 22.63
N GLN A 237 5.42 -42.91 23.05
CA GLN A 237 4.35 -42.34 23.86
C GLN A 237 3.55 -41.38 22.98
N SER A 238 2.24 -41.62 22.93
CA SER A 238 1.29 -40.89 22.09
C SER A 238 0.68 -39.73 22.87
N ASP A 239 1.22 -38.53 22.64
CA ASP A 239 0.45 -37.30 22.84
C ASP A 239 -0.02 -36.80 21.47
N GLU A 240 -1.32 -36.52 21.34
CA GLU A 240 -1.93 -36.03 20.12
C GLU A 240 -1.49 -34.59 19.81
N ILE A 241 -0.34 -34.46 19.13
CA ILE A 241 0.03 -33.20 18.50
C ILE A 241 -0.91 -32.99 17.30
N SER A 242 -1.99 -32.25 17.57
CA SER A 242 -2.81 -31.56 16.57
C SER A 242 -1.89 -31.03 15.46
N THR A 243 -2.20 -31.41 14.22
CA THR A 243 -1.43 -31.02 13.03
C THR A 243 -1.55 -29.51 12.81
N THR A 244 -0.74 -28.77 13.54
CA THR A 244 -0.51 -27.35 13.35
C THR A 244 0.16 -27.21 12.00
N THR A 245 -0.62 -26.77 11.02
CA THR A 245 -0.15 -26.36 9.70
C THR A 245 1.12 -25.54 9.86
N ILE A 246 2.27 -26.07 9.45
CA ILE A 246 3.54 -25.31 9.46
C ILE A 246 3.29 -24.11 8.56
N GLN A 247 3.14 -22.94 9.19
CA GLN A 247 2.77 -21.71 8.50
C GLN A 247 4.01 -21.22 7.75
N THR A 248 4.21 -21.76 6.55
CA THR A 248 5.38 -21.49 5.71
C THR A 248 5.44 -20.00 5.40
N GLU A 249 6.42 -19.31 5.98
CA GLU A 249 6.66 -17.87 5.79
C GLU A 249 7.18 -17.63 4.36
N PRO A 250 6.35 -17.15 3.41
CA PRO A 250 6.71 -17.22 1.98
C PRO A 250 7.93 -16.34 1.65
N TRP A 251 8.11 -15.25 2.39
CA TRP A 251 9.25 -14.33 2.26
C TRP A 251 10.61 -15.00 2.54
N THR A 252 10.64 -16.06 3.35
CA THR A 252 11.88 -16.83 3.64
C THR A 252 12.27 -17.80 2.52
N VAL A 253 11.42 -17.95 1.49
CA VAL A 253 11.69 -18.78 0.31
C VAL A 253 12.18 -17.92 -0.85
N LEU A 254 13.31 -18.30 -1.43
CA LEU A 254 13.92 -17.60 -2.57
C LEU A 254 13.12 -17.84 -3.86
N ALA A 255 12.05 -17.06 -4.04
CA ALA A 255 11.13 -17.20 -5.16
C ALA A 255 11.62 -16.58 -6.48
N HIS A 256 12.68 -15.76 -6.45
CA HIS A 256 13.19 -15.03 -7.62
C HIS A 256 13.39 -15.94 -8.85
N LYS A 257 12.93 -15.52 -10.04
CA LYS A 257 12.86 -16.39 -11.23
C LYS A 257 14.22 -16.77 -11.84
N LYS A 258 15.27 -15.97 -11.60
CA LYS A 258 16.65 -16.19 -12.09
C LYS A 258 17.68 -15.73 -11.04
N PRO A 259 17.75 -16.36 -9.86
CA PRO A 259 18.60 -15.87 -8.77
C PRO A 259 20.07 -16.01 -9.13
N GLN A 260 20.90 -15.04 -8.73
CA GLN A 260 22.35 -15.12 -8.91
C GLN A 260 23.00 -15.90 -7.76
N LYS A 261 24.25 -16.33 -7.95
CA LYS A 261 25.01 -17.06 -6.92
C LYS A 261 25.20 -16.19 -5.68
N GLY A 262 24.89 -16.74 -4.51
CA GLY A 262 25.01 -16.03 -3.23
C GLY A 262 23.76 -15.24 -2.84
N TRP A 263 22.73 -15.17 -3.69
CA TRP A 263 21.45 -14.56 -3.29
C TRP A 263 20.70 -15.45 -2.32
N ILE A 264 20.17 -14.84 -1.26
CA ILE A 264 19.34 -15.50 -0.24
C ILE A 264 18.04 -14.72 -0.02
N ALA A 265 17.01 -15.39 0.46
CA ALA A 265 15.73 -14.75 0.78
C ALA A 265 15.82 -13.99 2.11
N TYR A 266 15.14 -12.85 2.21
CA TYR A 266 15.08 -12.06 3.43
C TYR A 266 14.31 -12.78 4.55
N ASN A 267 14.90 -12.81 5.74
CA ASN A 267 14.27 -13.37 6.94
C ASN A 267 14.35 -12.37 8.11
N PRO A 268 13.25 -11.70 8.48
CA PRO A 268 13.25 -10.70 9.55
C PRO A 268 13.56 -11.27 10.94
N ARG A 269 13.47 -12.60 11.13
CA ARG A 269 13.80 -13.25 12.41
C ARG A 269 15.30 -13.46 12.62
N THR A 270 16.08 -13.51 11.54
CA THR A 270 17.53 -13.84 11.60
C THR A 270 18.43 -12.74 11.03
N MET A 271 17.87 -11.78 10.30
CA MET A 271 18.63 -10.70 9.64
C MET A 271 18.50 -9.35 10.34
N ARG A 272 17.84 -9.28 11.50
CA ARG A 272 17.80 -8.07 12.32
C ARG A 272 18.90 -8.10 13.39
N PRO A 273 19.63 -7.01 13.63
CA PRO A 273 20.57 -6.91 14.73
C PRO A 273 19.83 -6.93 16.09
N PRO A 274 20.53 -7.24 17.20
CA PRO A 274 19.96 -7.08 18.53
C PRO A 274 19.54 -5.62 18.79
N PRO A 275 18.58 -5.38 19.70
CA PRO A 275 18.22 -4.04 20.14
C PRO A 275 19.43 -3.24 20.65
N LEU A 276 19.39 -1.92 20.46
CA LEU A 276 20.40 -1.01 21.00
C LEU A 276 20.41 -1.02 22.53
N ALA A 277 21.56 -0.68 23.11
CA ALA A 277 21.70 -0.51 24.55
C ALA A 277 20.82 0.65 25.05
N ARG A 278 20.32 0.55 26.28
CA ARG A 278 19.30 1.46 26.85
C ARG A 278 19.74 2.93 26.98
N ASP A 279 21.04 3.17 26.99
CA ASP A 279 21.70 4.47 27.06
C ASP A 279 21.95 5.09 25.67
N THR A 280 21.90 4.30 24.61
CA THR A 280 22.08 4.77 23.23
C THR A 280 20.86 5.55 22.79
N LYS A 281 21.03 6.83 22.44
CA LYS A 281 19.97 7.62 21.80
C LYS A 281 19.81 7.19 20.35
N PHE A 282 18.58 6.84 19.97
CA PHE A 282 18.20 6.53 18.60
C PHE A 282 16.81 7.09 18.30
N VAL A 283 16.44 7.08 17.02
CA VAL A 283 15.08 7.27 16.54
C VAL A 283 14.69 6.05 15.72
N LYS A 284 13.44 5.60 15.87
CA LYS A 284 12.87 4.49 15.11
C LYS A 284 11.77 5.00 14.18
N LEU A 285 11.97 4.82 12.89
CA LEU A 285 11.07 5.26 11.83
C LEU A 285 10.39 4.04 11.20
N LEU A 286 9.10 4.15 10.90
CA LEU A 286 8.35 3.15 10.13
C LEU A 286 7.70 3.82 8.92
N SER A 287 7.71 3.18 7.75
CA SER A 287 7.03 3.68 6.56
C SER A 287 6.17 2.59 5.92
N TRP A 288 5.00 2.95 5.40
CA TRP A 288 4.08 2.00 4.75
C TRP A 288 3.14 2.67 3.74
N ASN A 289 3.13 2.18 2.49
CA ASN A 289 2.02 2.40 1.57
C ASN A 289 0.81 1.56 2.04
N VAL A 290 -0.25 2.25 2.51
CA VAL A 290 -1.43 1.60 3.10
C VAL A 290 -2.55 1.32 2.09
N ASN A 291 -2.37 1.70 0.82
CA ASN A 291 -3.33 1.50 -0.27
C ASN A 291 -4.79 1.91 0.10
N GLY A 292 -4.93 2.98 0.88
CA GLY A 292 -6.20 3.49 1.41
C GLY A 292 -6.36 3.22 2.91
N LEU A 293 -6.05 4.23 3.73
CA LEU A 293 -6.04 4.11 5.20
C LEU A 293 -7.39 3.66 5.78
N ARG A 294 -8.51 4.11 5.20
CA ARG A 294 -9.86 3.70 5.61
C ARG A 294 -10.19 2.23 5.33
N ALA A 295 -9.53 1.60 4.35
CA ALA A 295 -9.68 0.17 4.10
C ALA A 295 -8.84 -0.62 5.11
N LEU A 296 -7.59 -0.21 5.31
CA LEU A 296 -6.69 -0.79 6.31
C LEU A 296 -7.29 -0.76 7.73
N LEU A 297 -7.83 0.38 8.18
CA LEU A 297 -8.46 0.51 9.51
C LEU A 297 -9.77 -0.29 9.69
N LYS A 298 -10.32 -0.87 8.62
CA LYS A 298 -11.48 -1.78 8.66
C LYS A 298 -11.09 -3.24 8.47
N PHE A 299 -9.82 -3.54 8.18
CA PHE A 299 -9.36 -4.89 7.99
C PHE A 299 -9.18 -5.58 9.34
N GLU A 300 -10.04 -6.57 9.64
CA GLU A 300 -10.09 -7.27 10.94
C GLU A 300 -8.75 -7.89 11.35
N GLY A 301 -7.91 -8.27 10.38
CA GLY A 301 -6.57 -8.80 10.63
C GLY A 301 -5.49 -7.75 10.91
N PHE A 302 -5.84 -6.47 11.07
CA PHE A 302 -4.90 -5.39 11.38
C PHE A 302 -5.31 -4.60 12.62
N SER A 303 -4.33 -4.34 13.49
CA SER A 303 -4.46 -3.42 14.61
C SER A 303 -3.25 -2.48 14.65
N ALA A 304 -3.51 -1.18 14.49
CA ALA A 304 -2.48 -0.15 14.59
C ALA A 304 -1.81 -0.17 15.97
N LEU A 305 -2.59 -0.41 17.04
CA LEU A 305 -2.07 -0.51 18.41
C LEU A 305 -1.12 -1.69 18.57
N GLN A 306 -1.44 -2.87 18.02
CA GLN A 306 -0.54 -4.02 18.06
C GLN A 306 0.75 -3.77 17.26
N LEU A 307 0.66 -3.11 16.10
CA LEU A 307 1.84 -2.74 15.33
C LEU A 307 2.73 -1.74 16.09
N ALA A 308 2.13 -0.73 16.73
CA ALA A 308 2.85 0.24 17.55
C ALA A 308 3.45 -0.37 18.83
N GLN A 309 2.78 -1.33 19.46
CA GLN A 309 3.33 -2.08 20.61
C GLN A 309 4.47 -3.02 20.20
N ARG A 310 4.38 -3.64 19.02
CA ARG A 310 5.40 -4.58 18.51
C ARG A 310 6.65 -3.87 18.02
N GLU A 311 6.46 -2.78 17.27
CA GLU A 311 7.57 -2.07 16.63
C GLU A 311 8.03 -0.84 17.40
N ASP A 312 7.27 -0.27 18.33
CA ASP A 312 7.68 0.85 19.19
C ASP A 312 8.39 2.00 18.42
N PHE A 313 7.79 2.42 17.30
CA PHE A 313 8.34 3.46 16.44
C PHE A 313 8.06 4.87 16.98
N ASP A 314 8.95 5.81 16.70
CA ASP A 314 8.77 7.22 17.06
C ASP A 314 7.99 7.99 16.00
N VAL A 315 8.17 7.61 14.74
CA VAL A 315 7.56 8.27 13.59
C VAL A 315 7.04 7.24 12.59
N LEU A 316 5.83 7.46 12.10
CA LEU A 316 5.15 6.67 11.08
C LEU A 316 4.87 7.52 9.84
N CYS A 317 5.42 7.11 8.71
CA CYS A 317 5.18 7.67 7.39
C CYS A 317 4.16 6.81 6.65
N LEU A 318 3.06 7.39 6.19
CA LEU A 318 2.02 6.69 5.43
C LEU A 318 1.95 7.22 4.01
N GLN A 319 1.86 6.30 3.04
CA GLN A 319 1.64 6.61 1.62
C GLN A 319 0.30 6.02 1.14
N GLU A 320 -0.27 6.61 0.09
CA GLU A 320 -1.62 6.30 -0.39
C GLU A 320 -2.68 6.29 0.71
N THR A 321 -2.76 7.35 1.51
CA THR A 321 -3.81 7.46 2.53
C THR A 321 -5.22 7.45 1.91
N LYS A 322 -5.35 7.97 0.67
CA LYS A 322 -6.61 8.12 -0.11
C LYS A 322 -7.71 8.89 0.63
N LEU A 323 -7.32 9.73 1.58
CA LEU A 323 -8.21 10.61 2.33
C LEU A 323 -8.51 11.90 1.55
N GLN A 324 -9.63 12.53 1.88
CA GLN A 324 -9.94 13.92 1.58
C GLN A 324 -9.78 14.74 2.86
N GLU A 325 -9.64 16.07 2.76
CA GLU A 325 -9.40 16.93 3.93
C GLU A 325 -10.47 16.78 5.03
N LYS A 326 -11.74 16.67 4.63
CA LYS A 326 -12.90 16.43 5.52
C LYS A 326 -12.79 15.13 6.35
N ASP A 327 -11.95 14.19 5.93
CA ASP A 327 -11.75 12.90 6.59
C ASP A 327 -10.67 12.97 7.67
N ILE A 328 -9.82 14.00 7.66
CA ILE A 328 -8.62 14.09 8.50
C ILE A 328 -8.98 14.17 9.98
N GLU A 329 -9.97 14.97 10.37
CA GLU A 329 -10.34 15.14 11.79
C GLU A 329 -10.96 13.86 12.39
N GLU A 330 -11.71 13.09 11.59
CA GLU A 330 -12.16 11.75 11.98
C GLU A 330 -10.96 10.83 12.30
N ILE A 331 -9.93 10.85 11.43
CA ILE A 331 -8.74 10.01 11.58
C ILE A 331 -7.87 10.47 12.76
N LYS A 332 -7.67 11.79 12.94
CA LYS A 332 -6.95 12.37 14.07
C LYS A 332 -7.57 11.96 15.41
N SER A 333 -8.90 11.97 15.52
CA SER A 333 -9.62 11.55 16.73
C SER A 333 -9.40 10.08 17.14
N ARG A 334 -8.83 9.26 16.24
CA ARG A 334 -8.54 7.83 16.44
C ARG A 334 -7.04 7.51 16.45
N LEU A 335 -6.18 8.52 16.54
CA LEU A 335 -4.74 8.30 16.69
C LEU A 335 -4.44 7.64 18.04
N MET A 336 -3.32 6.91 18.07
CA MET A 336 -2.85 6.24 19.27
C MET A 336 -2.27 7.25 20.25
N ASN A 337 -2.49 7.07 21.55
CA ASN A 337 -1.97 7.96 22.59
C ASN A 337 -0.47 8.20 22.43
N GLY A 338 -0.06 9.48 22.49
CA GLY A 338 1.32 9.90 22.33
C GLY A 338 1.77 10.12 20.89
N TYR A 339 0.92 9.89 19.88
CA TYR A 339 1.19 10.19 18.47
C TYR A 339 0.47 11.46 17.98
N ASP A 340 0.36 12.45 18.86
CA ASP A 340 -0.49 13.64 18.69
C ASP A 340 0.00 14.56 17.55
N ASN A 341 1.30 14.50 17.21
CA ASN A 341 1.88 15.28 16.10
C ASN A 341 1.60 14.58 14.77
N SER A 342 0.46 14.87 14.15
CA SER A 342 0.09 14.31 12.84
C SER A 342 -0.11 15.37 11.77
N PHE A 343 0.48 15.12 10.61
CA PHE A 343 0.52 16.01 9.46
C PHE A 343 0.09 15.23 8.22
N TRP A 344 -0.76 15.82 7.40
CA TRP A 344 -1.49 15.14 6.34
C TRP A 344 -1.49 15.98 5.08
N THR A 345 -1.33 15.36 3.93
CA THR A 345 -1.58 15.98 2.62
C THR A 345 -2.47 15.07 1.79
N CYS A 346 -3.37 15.67 1.03
CA CYS A 346 -4.39 15.02 0.23
C CYS A 346 -4.27 15.49 -1.22
N SER A 347 -4.65 14.63 -2.18
CA SER A 347 -4.76 15.04 -3.58
C SER A 347 -5.97 15.94 -3.78
N VAL A 348 -5.72 17.17 -4.26
CA VAL A 348 -6.75 18.12 -4.67
C VAL A 348 -7.11 17.97 -6.16
N SER A 349 -6.17 17.49 -7.00
CA SER A 349 -6.42 17.23 -8.43
C SER A 349 -7.27 15.98 -8.69
N LYS A 350 -7.30 15.04 -7.74
CA LYS A 350 -8.12 13.83 -7.81
C LYS A 350 -8.53 13.36 -6.41
N LEU A 351 -9.82 13.46 -6.09
CA LEU A 351 -10.36 13.06 -4.79
C LEU A 351 -10.19 11.55 -4.54
N GLY A 352 -9.80 11.17 -3.31
CA GLY A 352 -9.64 9.76 -2.92
C GLY A 352 -8.46 9.05 -3.58
N TYR A 353 -7.46 9.81 -4.03
CA TYR A 353 -6.24 9.31 -4.68
C TYR A 353 -5.00 9.81 -3.94
N SER A 354 -3.89 9.07 -4.03
CA SER A 354 -2.60 9.48 -3.44
C SER A 354 -2.75 9.83 -1.95
N GLY A 355 -2.10 10.89 -1.48
CA GLY A 355 -2.11 11.36 -0.10
C GLY A 355 -1.01 10.71 0.74
N THR A 356 -0.31 11.53 1.52
CA THR A 356 0.73 11.07 2.45
C THR A 356 0.53 11.67 3.84
N ALA A 357 1.07 11.02 4.87
CA ALA A 357 1.03 11.52 6.23
C ALA A 357 2.32 11.22 7.00
N ILE A 358 2.64 12.08 7.97
CA ILE A 358 3.65 11.82 9.01
C ILE A 358 2.93 11.91 10.36
N ILE A 359 3.04 10.87 11.17
CA ILE A 359 2.44 10.74 12.50
C ILE A 359 3.58 10.47 13.48
N SER A 360 3.73 11.27 14.53
CA SER A 360 4.97 11.30 15.33
C SER A 360 4.75 11.50 16.83
N ARG A 361 5.51 10.76 17.64
CA ARG A 361 5.68 11.01 19.08
C ARG A 361 6.55 12.23 19.35
N ILE A 362 7.55 12.44 18.48
CA ILE A 362 8.49 13.57 18.56
C ILE A 362 7.90 14.75 17.80
N LYS A 363 7.73 15.90 18.45
CA LYS A 363 7.27 17.12 17.77
C LYS A 363 8.33 17.63 16.78
N PRO A 364 8.01 17.77 15.47
CA PRO A 364 8.93 18.39 14.52
C PRO A 364 9.12 19.89 14.80
N LEU A 365 10.27 20.44 14.39
CA LEU A 365 10.57 21.87 14.42
C LEU A 365 9.79 22.65 13.37
N SER A 366 9.68 22.08 12.16
CA SER A 366 8.91 22.64 11.05
C SER A 366 8.31 21.51 10.21
N VAL A 367 7.25 21.81 9.46
CA VAL A 367 6.64 20.88 8.50
C VAL A 367 6.36 21.63 7.20
N ARG A 368 6.67 21.01 6.07
CA ARG A 368 6.44 21.53 4.71
C ARG A 368 5.65 20.50 3.90
N TYR A 369 4.76 21.00 3.05
CA TYR A 369 3.90 20.19 2.19
C TYR A 369 4.31 20.42 0.74
N GLY A 370 4.50 19.34 -0.02
CA GLY A 370 4.95 19.43 -1.40
C GLY A 370 6.42 19.86 -1.57
N LEU A 371 6.80 20.10 -2.82
CA LEU A 371 8.10 20.59 -3.28
C LEU A 371 8.17 22.12 -3.37
N GLY A 372 7.04 22.83 -3.29
CA GLY A 372 6.93 24.24 -3.62
C GLY A 372 6.74 24.49 -5.11
N LEU A 373 6.21 23.51 -5.84
CA LEU A 373 6.03 23.52 -7.29
C LEU A 373 4.57 23.12 -7.61
N SER A 374 3.79 24.06 -8.16
CA SER A 374 2.35 23.91 -8.43
C SER A 374 1.98 22.60 -9.14
N ASP A 375 2.79 22.24 -10.13
CA ASP A 375 2.56 21.13 -11.06
C ASP A 375 2.89 19.76 -10.43
N HIS A 376 3.47 19.76 -9.23
CA HIS A 376 3.83 18.57 -8.46
C HIS A 376 2.98 18.42 -7.19
N ASP A 377 2.54 19.53 -6.61
CA ASP A 377 1.98 19.54 -5.26
C ASP A 377 0.47 19.26 -5.21
N SER A 378 -0.23 19.32 -6.34
CA SER A 378 -1.69 19.05 -6.43
C SER A 378 -2.10 17.60 -6.11
N GLU A 379 -1.18 16.64 -6.18
CA GLU A 379 -1.44 15.22 -5.92
C GLU A 379 -1.15 14.78 -4.47
N GLY A 380 -0.73 15.69 -3.56
CA GLY A 380 -0.52 15.37 -2.14
C GLY A 380 0.48 14.22 -1.92
N ARG A 381 1.66 14.35 -2.53
CA ARG A 381 2.66 13.26 -2.65
C ARG A 381 3.86 13.37 -1.72
N LEU A 382 4.08 14.51 -1.10
CA LEU A 382 5.28 14.79 -0.32
C LEU A 382 4.94 15.54 0.96
N LEU A 383 5.54 15.11 2.06
CA LEU A 383 5.50 15.80 3.34
C LEU A 383 6.88 15.74 3.99
N THR A 384 7.43 16.90 4.33
CA THR A 384 8.76 17.06 4.94
C THR A 384 8.59 17.51 6.38
N ALA A 385 9.10 16.73 7.33
CA ALA A 385 9.18 17.08 8.74
C ALA A 385 10.64 17.35 9.13
N GLU A 386 10.89 18.49 9.76
CA GLU A 386 12.21 18.87 10.26
C GLU A 386 12.38 18.44 11.72
N PHE A 387 13.41 17.67 12.02
CA PHE A 387 13.83 17.37 13.40
C PHE A 387 15.12 18.12 13.75
N HIS A 388 15.58 17.97 15.00
CA HIS A 388 16.80 18.65 15.47
C HIS A 388 18.04 18.27 14.64
N THR A 389 18.18 16.98 14.30
CA THR A 389 19.40 16.43 13.68
C THR A 389 19.24 16.01 12.21
N PHE A 390 18.01 15.93 11.67
CA PHE A 390 17.74 15.50 10.29
C PHE A 390 16.41 16.05 9.76
N TYR A 391 16.21 16.02 8.44
CA TYR A 391 14.89 16.12 7.79
C TYR A 391 14.36 14.73 7.45
N LEU A 392 13.07 14.48 7.68
CA LEU A 392 12.34 13.30 7.24
C LEU A 392 11.37 13.67 6.12
N ILE A 393 11.48 13.02 4.97
CA ILE A 393 10.61 13.23 3.82
C ILE A 393 9.82 11.95 3.60
N CYS A 394 8.49 12.04 3.76
CA CYS A 394 7.55 10.99 3.38
C CYS A 394 7.09 11.23 1.94
N GLY A 395 7.51 10.36 1.01
CA GLY A 395 7.19 10.47 -0.41
C GLY A 395 6.36 9.31 -0.95
N TYR A 396 5.35 9.64 -1.74
CA TYR A 396 4.65 8.70 -2.63
C TYR A 396 4.91 9.13 -4.08
N ILE A 397 5.89 8.49 -4.71
CA ILE A 397 6.43 8.92 -6.00
C ILE A 397 5.47 8.52 -7.14
N PRO A 398 5.26 9.35 -8.18
CA PRO A 398 4.39 9.00 -9.30
C PRO A 398 4.78 7.67 -9.96
N ASN A 399 3.84 6.73 -9.98
CA ASN A 399 3.93 5.56 -10.83
C ASN A 399 3.81 5.98 -12.31
N SER A 400 4.61 5.38 -13.20
CA SER A 400 4.61 5.69 -14.64
C SER A 400 3.31 5.31 -15.36
N GLY A 401 2.44 4.53 -14.74
CA GLY A 401 1.07 4.24 -15.16
C GLY A 401 0.94 3.22 -16.30
N ASP A 402 -0.29 2.80 -16.56
CA ASP A 402 -0.61 1.86 -17.64
C ASP A 402 -0.14 2.39 -19.01
N GLY A 403 0.63 1.58 -19.72
CA GLY A 403 1.24 1.97 -20.99
C GLY A 403 2.35 3.02 -20.85
N LEU A 404 2.91 3.22 -19.65
CA LEU A 404 4.01 4.14 -19.35
C LEU A 404 3.68 5.62 -19.63
N LYS A 405 2.39 5.99 -19.61
CA LYS A 405 1.87 7.33 -19.94
C LYS A 405 2.50 8.48 -19.14
N ARG A 406 2.90 8.23 -17.88
CA ARG A 406 3.56 9.22 -17.01
C ARG A 406 5.08 9.08 -16.95
N LEU A 407 5.69 8.13 -17.68
CA LEU A 407 7.13 7.85 -17.59
C LEU A 407 7.98 9.08 -17.89
N SER A 408 7.65 9.83 -18.94
CA SER A 408 8.36 11.06 -19.29
C SER A 408 8.34 12.09 -18.14
N TYR A 409 7.14 12.38 -17.61
CA TYR A 409 6.97 13.26 -16.44
C TYR A 409 7.76 12.77 -15.22
N ARG A 410 7.71 11.46 -14.94
CA ARG A 410 8.43 10.82 -13.83
C ARG A 410 9.94 11.06 -13.91
N VAL A 411 10.58 10.73 -15.03
CA VAL A 411 12.05 10.75 -15.14
C VAL A 411 12.65 12.09 -15.55
N THR A 412 11.88 12.96 -16.23
CA THR A 412 12.40 14.27 -16.72
C THR A 412 12.04 15.46 -15.84
N GLN A 413 10.99 15.35 -15.02
CA GLN A 413 10.50 16.45 -14.18
C GLN A 413 10.49 16.05 -12.70
N TRP A 414 9.73 15.01 -12.34
CA TRP A 414 9.51 14.66 -10.94
C TRP A 414 10.79 14.26 -10.20
N ASP A 415 11.51 13.24 -10.69
CA ASP A 415 12.71 12.74 -10.02
C ASP A 415 13.82 13.81 -9.90
N PRO A 416 14.13 14.62 -10.95
CA PRO A 416 15.04 15.75 -10.83
C PRO A 416 14.56 16.83 -9.84
N SER A 417 13.27 17.20 -9.84
CA SER A 417 12.71 18.20 -8.92
C SER A 417 12.83 17.76 -7.45
N LEU A 418 12.41 16.52 -7.14
CA LEU A 418 12.57 15.96 -5.80
C LEU A 418 14.05 15.88 -5.41
N SER A 419 14.90 15.37 -6.30
CA SER A 419 16.33 15.25 -6.07
C SER A 419 17.01 16.59 -5.74
N ASN A 420 16.68 17.65 -6.47
CA ASN A 420 17.16 19.00 -6.18
C ASN A 420 16.66 19.50 -4.83
N TYR A 421 15.37 19.33 -4.52
CA TYR A 421 14.80 19.70 -3.22
C TYR A 421 15.52 19.00 -2.04
N LEU A 422 15.84 17.71 -2.17
CA LEU A 422 16.59 16.98 -1.14
C LEU A 422 18.02 17.53 -0.98
N LYS A 423 18.74 17.83 -2.08
CA LYS A 423 20.08 18.45 -2.00
C LYS A 423 20.05 19.87 -1.40
N GLU A 424 18.97 20.63 -1.59
CA GLU A 424 18.81 21.94 -0.94
C GLU A 424 18.61 21.80 0.57
N LEU A 425 17.87 20.79 1.05
CA LEU A 425 17.75 20.49 2.48
C LEU A 425 19.07 20.00 3.11
N GLU A 426 19.84 19.20 2.38
CA GLU A 426 21.15 18.70 2.85
C GLU A 426 22.19 19.79 3.12
N LYS A 427 21.97 21.02 2.65
CA LYS A 427 22.83 22.17 2.98
C LYS A 427 22.78 22.57 4.46
N SER A 428 21.72 22.18 5.19
CA SER A 428 21.57 22.52 6.62
C SER A 428 21.54 21.30 7.54
N LYS A 429 20.90 20.19 7.13
CA LYS A 429 20.82 18.94 7.92
C LYS A 429 20.76 17.72 7.00
N PRO A 430 21.28 16.55 7.43
CA PRO A 430 21.11 15.31 6.69
C PRO A 430 19.64 14.97 6.49
N VAL A 431 19.37 14.23 5.42
CA VAL A 431 18.04 13.94 4.89
C VAL A 431 17.78 12.44 4.91
N ILE A 432 16.57 12.08 5.33
CA ILE A 432 16.01 10.72 5.25
C ILE A 432 14.78 10.81 4.34
N LEU A 433 14.88 10.27 3.13
CA LEU A 433 13.74 10.05 2.24
C LEU A 433 13.17 8.65 2.50
N THR A 434 11.85 8.56 2.73
CA THR A 434 11.16 7.27 2.87
C THR A 434 9.80 7.24 2.19
N GLY A 435 9.36 6.02 1.90
CA GLY A 435 8.07 5.71 1.28
C GLY A 435 8.20 4.91 -0.01
N ASP A 436 7.08 4.77 -0.70
CA ASP A 436 6.99 4.11 -2.00
C ASP A 436 7.58 4.99 -3.11
N LEU A 437 8.77 4.59 -3.57
CA LEU A 437 9.51 5.27 -4.63
C LEU A 437 9.14 4.77 -6.04
N ASN A 438 8.18 3.84 -6.16
CA ASN A 438 7.67 3.30 -7.42
C ASN A 438 8.79 2.95 -8.42
N CYS A 439 9.84 2.27 -7.94
CA CYS A 439 10.97 1.78 -8.71
C CYS A 439 11.66 0.63 -7.96
N ALA A 440 11.77 -0.55 -8.54
CA ALA A 440 12.67 -1.60 -8.10
C ALA A 440 14.03 -1.34 -8.78
N HIS A 441 15.04 -0.94 -8.00
CA HIS A 441 16.27 -0.38 -8.55
C HIS A 441 17.09 -1.41 -9.34
N GLU A 442 17.28 -2.62 -8.81
CA GLU A 442 18.06 -3.68 -9.46
C GLU A 442 17.28 -4.97 -9.73
N GLU A 443 17.84 -5.87 -10.54
CA GLU A 443 17.20 -7.17 -10.83
C GLU A 443 16.89 -7.99 -9.56
N ILE A 444 17.67 -7.83 -8.49
CA ILE A 444 17.44 -8.45 -7.17
C ILE A 444 16.17 -7.95 -6.47
N ASP A 445 15.70 -6.75 -6.83
CA ASP A 445 14.55 -6.06 -6.22
C ASP A 445 13.19 -6.48 -6.81
N ILE A 446 13.14 -7.42 -7.76
CA ILE A 446 11.91 -7.85 -8.43
C ILE A 446 11.90 -9.35 -8.76
N TYR A 447 10.79 -10.06 -8.52
CA TYR A 447 10.69 -11.51 -8.79
C TYR A 447 11.05 -11.95 -10.23
N ASN A 448 10.71 -11.16 -11.25
CA ASN A 448 10.88 -11.52 -12.66
C ASN A 448 11.35 -10.30 -13.48
N PRO A 449 12.64 -9.91 -13.40
CA PRO A 449 13.16 -8.72 -14.06
C PRO A 449 12.99 -8.80 -15.59
N ALA A 450 13.37 -9.93 -16.19
CA ALA A 450 13.30 -10.14 -17.64
C ALA A 450 11.88 -9.99 -18.23
N GLY A 451 10.83 -10.30 -17.46
CA GLY A 451 9.45 -10.13 -17.90
C GLY A 451 8.81 -8.77 -17.58
N ASN A 452 9.54 -7.86 -16.92
CA ASN A 452 9.00 -6.59 -16.42
C ASN A 452 9.78 -5.35 -16.89
N LYS A 453 10.75 -5.48 -17.81
CA LYS A 453 11.56 -4.35 -18.33
C LYS A 453 10.75 -3.20 -18.97
N ARG A 454 9.45 -3.39 -19.26
CA ARG A 454 8.52 -2.38 -19.76
C ARG A 454 7.28 -2.21 -18.87
N SER A 455 7.32 -2.75 -17.65
CA SER A 455 6.33 -2.50 -16.60
C SER A 455 6.73 -1.25 -15.81
N ALA A 456 5.76 -0.42 -15.44
CA ALA A 456 6.00 0.71 -14.53
C ALA A 456 6.56 0.19 -13.19
N GLY A 457 7.56 0.89 -12.65
CA GLY A 457 8.37 0.48 -11.51
C GLY A 457 9.59 -0.40 -11.84
N PHE A 458 9.84 -0.75 -13.11
CA PHE A 458 11.05 -1.50 -13.51
C PHE A 458 11.51 -1.19 -14.95
N THR A 459 11.18 -0.03 -15.51
CA THR A 459 11.77 0.34 -16.81
C THR A 459 13.23 0.78 -16.66
N ASP A 460 14.03 0.62 -17.71
CA ASP A 460 15.44 1.03 -17.69
C ASP A 460 15.57 2.56 -17.49
N GLU A 461 14.57 3.34 -17.94
CA GLU A 461 14.48 4.78 -17.71
C GLU A 461 14.22 5.13 -16.23
N GLU A 462 13.30 4.43 -15.54
CA GLU A 462 13.03 4.62 -14.11
C GLU A 462 14.24 4.24 -13.25
N ARG A 463 14.87 3.11 -13.55
CA ARG A 463 16.07 2.62 -12.84
C ARG A 463 17.25 3.56 -13.02
N LYS A 464 17.51 4.01 -14.25
CA LYS A 464 18.54 5.01 -14.54
C LYS A 464 18.25 6.35 -13.88
N SER A 465 16.98 6.79 -13.86
CA SER A 465 16.56 7.99 -13.13
C SER A 465 16.86 7.87 -11.64
N PHE A 466 16.48 6.76 -11.01
CA PHE A 466 16.74 6.48 -9.60
C PHE A 466 18.24 6.53 -9.27
N ALA A 467 19.06 5.82 -10.06
CA ALA A 467 20.51 5.80 -9.90
C ALA A 467 21.13 7.21 -10.06
N THR A 468 20.67 8.00 -11.04
CA THR A 468 21.21 9.33 -11.35
C THR A 468 20.77 10.39 -10.33
N ASN A 469 19.48 10.39 -9.96
CA ASN A 469 18.85 11.42 -9.14
C ASN A 469 19.00 11.16 -7.63
N PHE A 470 19.22 9.93 -7.18
CA PHE A 470 19.39 9.65 -5.75
C PHE A 470 20.78 9.12 -5.44
N LEU A 471 21.12 7.91 -5.90
CA LEU A 471 22.34 7.23 -5.48
C LEU A 471 23.62 7.99 -5.89
N SER A 472 23.70 8.43 -7.15
CA SER A 472 24.84 9.19 -7.68
C SER A 472 24.99 10.60 -7.08
N ARG A 473 24.04 11.05 -6.25
CA ARG A 473 24.06 12.35 -5.55
C ARG A 473 24.34 12.22 -4.04
N GLY A 474 24.78 11.04 -3.58
CA GLY A 474 25.18 10.81 -2.18
C GLY A 474 24.07 10.31 -1.26
N PHE A 475 22.99 9.75 -1.82
CA PHE A 475 21.99 9.02 -1.03
C PHE A 475 22.28 7.52 -1.00
N VAL A 476 22.25 6.93 0.20
CA VAL A 476 22.51 5.52 0.43
C VAL A 476 21.19 4.76 0.61
N ASP A 477 20.97 3.72 -0.19
CA ASP A 477 19.93 2.72 0.04
C ASP A 477 20.30 1.87 1.24
N THR A 478 19.68 2.17 2.38
CA THR A 478 20.04 1.58 3.68
C THR A 478 19.82 0.07 3.73
N PHE A 479 18.75 -0.44 3.11
CA PHE A 479 18.47 -1.87 3.06
C PHE A 479 19.50 -2.58 2.19
N ARG A 480 19.81 -2.04 0.99
CA ARG A 480 20.79 -2.64 0.10
C ARG A 480 22.23 -2.55 0.63
N SER A 481 22.54 -1.52 1.41
CA SER A 481 23.83 -1.36 2.11
C SER A 481 24.05 -2.44 3.17
N GLN A 482 23.05 -2.69 4.03
CA GLN A 482 23.14 -3.73 5.06
C GLN A 482 22.96 -5.15 4.50
N HIS A 483 22.16 -5.32 3.44
CA HIS A 483 21.72 -6.62 2.91
C HIS A 483 22.04 -6.82 1.41
N PRO A 484 23.31 -6.66 0.96
CA PRO A 484 23.64 -6.56 -0.46
C PRO A 484 23.18 -7.75 -1.30
N GLY A 485 23.37 -8.98 -0.80
CA GLY A 485 22.97 -10.23 -1.46
C GLY A 485 21.56 -10.73 -1.14
N VAL A 486 20.70 -9.92 -0.50
CA VAL A 486 19.40 -10.41 -0.01
C VAL A 486 18.24 -9.99 -0.92
N VAL A 487 17.41 -10.95 -1.28
CA VAL A 487 16.12 -10.77 -1.95
C VAL A 487 15.05 -10.52 -0.90
N GLY A 488 14.68 -9.25 -0.73
CA GLY A 488 13.55 -8.81 0.10
C GLY A 488 12.60 -7.96 -0.74
N TYR A 489 11.31 -8.19 -0.60
CA TYR A 489 10.26 -7.47 -1.32
C TYR A 489 9.36 -6.73 -0.32
N THR A 490 8.80 -5.60 -0.75
CA THR A 490 7.89 -4.77 0.05
C THR A 490 6.48 -4.72 -0.56
N TYR A 491 6.35 -5.00 -1.85
CA TYR A 491 5.09 -5.01 -2.62
C TYR A 491 4.81 -6.38 -3.23
N TRP A 492 3.54 -6.81 -3.16
CA TRP A 492 3.03 -7.96 -3.90
C TRP A 492 1.61 -7.69 -4.41
N GLY A 493 1.46 -7.53 -5.73
CA GLY A 493 0.15 -7.33 -6.34
C GLY A 493 -0.85 -8.45 -6.00
N TYR A 494 -2.09 -8.06 -5.68
CA TYR A 494 -3.17 -8.98 -5.30
C TYR A 494 -3.47 -10.06 -6.36
N ARG A 495 -3.27 -9.75 -7.65
CA ARG A 495 -3.50 -10.67 -8.77
C ARG A 495 -2.61 -11.91 -8.64
N HIS A 496 -3.21 -13.09 -8.74
CA HIS A 496 -2.53 -14.40 -8.63
C HIS A 496 -1.84 -14.67 -7.27
N GLY A 497 -2.19 -13.92 -6.22
CA GLY A 497 -1.70 -14.18 -4.86
C GLY A 497 -0.19 -14.00 -4.71
N GLY A 498 0.36 -12.89 -5.22
CA GLY A 498 1.81 -12.63 -5.22
C GLY A 498 2.47 -12.84 -3.85
N ARG A 499 1.84 -12.36 -2.76
CA ARG A 499 2.36 -12.48 -1.39
C ARG A 499 2.47 -13.92 -0.90
N LYS A 500 1.47 -14.77 -1.22
CA LYS A 500 1.48 -16.22 -0.88
C LYS A 500 2.57 -17.01 -1.59
N THR A 501 3.04 -16.52 -2.75
CA THR A 501 4.07 -17.17 -3.57
C THR A 501 5.40 -16.39 -3.59
N ASN A 502 5.52 -15.38 -2.74
CA ASN A 502 6.64 -14.42 -2.68
C ASN A 502 7.06 -13.82 -4.04
N LYS A 503 6.10 -13.62 -4.94
CA LYS A 503 6.32 -12.98 -6.25
C LYS A 503 6.17 -11.46 -6.12
N GLY A 504 7.17 -10.85 -5.48
CA GLY A 504 7.14 -9.44 -5.07
C GLY A 504 8.13 -8.53 -5.79
N TRP A 505 8.10 -7.26 -5.37
CA TRP A 505 8.96 -6.16 -5.79
C TRP A 505 9.38 -5.37 -4.53
N ARG A 506 10.55 -4.75 -4.53
CA ARG A 506 10.96 -3.76 -3.51
C ARG A 506 10.75 -2.37 -4.09
N LEU A 507 9.69 -1.70 -3.63
CA LEU A 507 9.30 -0.36 -4.08
C LEU A 507 9.41 0.68 -2.97
N ASP A 508 9.46 0.25 -1.71
CA ASP A 508 9.52 1.09 -0.52
C ASP A 508 10.97 1.16 -0.01
N TYR A 509 11.44 2.36 0.31
CA TYR A 509 12.84 2.61 0.66
C TYR A 509 13.00 3.47 1.92
N PHE A 510 14.18 3.36 2.53
CA PHE A 510 14.81 4.44 3.28
C PHE A 510 16.12 4.79 2.58
N LEU A 511 16.15 5.95 1.92
CA LEU A 511 17.36 6.54 1.36
C LEU A 511 17.85 7.63 2.30
N VAL A 512 19.10 7.57 2.72
CA VAL A 512 19.68 8.52 3.70
C VAL A 512 20.87 9.25 3.12
N SER A 513 21.12 10.48 3.57
CA SER A 513 22.40 11.16 3.33
C SER A 513 23.57 10.27 3.74
N GLU A 514 24.61 10.20 2.91
CA GLU A 514 25.85 9.47 3.19
C GLU A 514 26.44 9.81 4.58
N SER A 515 26.36 11.08 5.00
CA SER A 515 26.81 11.57 6.31
C SER A 515 26.13 10.98 7.54
N ILE A 516 25.02 10.24 7.38
CA ILE A 516 24.35 9.49 8.44
C ILE A 516 24.20 7.99 8.12
N ALA A 517 24.77 7.50 7.02
CA ALA A 517 24.66 6.10 6.63
C ALA A 517 25.25 5.15 7.69
N GLU A 518 26.40 5.50 8.29
CA GLU A 518 27.02 4.72 9.38
C GLU A 518 26.23 4.77 10.71
N LYS A 519 25.32 5.73 10.87
CA LYS A 519 24.43 5.83 12.03
C LYS A 519 23.21 4.89 11.94
N VAL A 520 22.96 4.29 10.78
CA VAL A 520 21.88 3.32 10.58
C VAL A 520 22.23 2.01 11.28
N HIS A 521 21.47 1.69 12.34
CA HIS A 521 21.60 0.45 13.09
C HIS A 521 20.88 -0.71 12.40
N ASP A 522 19.63 -0.50 11.97
CA ASP A 522 18.76 -1.53 11.39
C ASP A 522 17.92 -0.92 10.27
N SER A 523 17.92 -1.54 9.08
CA SER A 523 17.04 -1.24 7.96
C SER A 523 16.36 -2.53 7.52
N TYR A 524 15.04 -2.62 7.72
CA TYR A 524 14.34 -3.89 7.77
C TYR A 524 12.94 -3.82 7.13
N ILE A 525 12.46 -4.99 6.71
CA ILE A 525 11.14 -5.19 6.09
C ILE A 525 10.27 -6.04 7.03
N LEU A 526 8.96 -5.77 7.09
CA LEU A 526 7.96 -6.51 7.88
C LEU A 526 6.96 -7.28 6.99
N PRO A 527 7.41 -8.30 6.23
CA PRO A 527 6.62 -9.00 5.22
C PRO A 527 5.43 -9.80 5.78
N ASP A 528 5.35 -9.93 7.11
CA ASP A 528 4.27 -10.56 7.86
C ASP A 528 3.06 -9.63 8.09
N VAL A 529 3.24 -8.31 8.11
CA VAL A 529 2.18 -7.34 8.42
C VAL A 529 1.25 -7.13 7.21
N THR A 530 0.05 -7.69 7.28
CA THR A 530 -0.96 -7.63 6.20
C THR A 530 -1.92 -6.43 6.32
N GLY A 531 -2.82 -6.27 5.34
CA GLY A 531 -3.79 -5.16 5.26
C GLY A 531 -3.59 -4.24 4.05
N SER A 532 -2.42 -4.32 3.41
CA SER A 532 -2.06 -3.68 2.13
C SER A 532 -1.35 -4.70 1.22
N ASP A 533 -1.27 -4.39 -0.08
CA ASP A 533 -0.38 -5.09 -1.03
C ASP A 533 1.09 -4.72 -0.82
N HIS A 534 1.36 -3.60 -0.13
CA HIS A 534 2.66 -3.34 0.48
C HIS A 534 2.72 -3.86 1.93
N CYS A 535 3.92 -4.07 2.45
CA CYS A 535 4.19 -4.22 3.88
C CYS A 535 5.00 -3.04 4.42
N PRO A 536 5.00 -2.79 5.74
CA PRO A 536 5.84 -1.76 6.32
C PRO A 536 7.33 -2.08 6.19
N ILE A 537 8.13 -1.01 6.14
CA ILE A 537 9.57 -1.03 6.31
C ILE A 537 9.95 -0.17 7.52
N GLY A 538 11.06 -0.47 8.16
CA GLY A 538 11.55 0.29 9.32
C GLY A 538 13.03 0.64 9.25
N LEU A 539 13.39 1.72 9.93
CA LEU A 539 14.75 2.22 10.07
C LEU A 539 15.02 2.59 11.52
N VAL A 540 16.15 2.15 12.07
CA VAL A 540 16.67 2.59 13.37
C VAL A 540 17.96 3.39 13.12
N VAL A 541 17.97 4.65 13.54
CA VAL A 541 19.12 5.57 13.35
C VAL A 541 19.59 6.07 14.71
N LYS A 542 20.88 5.89 15.01
CA LYS A 542 21.53 6.47 16.20
C LYS A 542 21.57 8.00 16.04
N LEU A 543 21.27 8.75 17.10
CA LEU A 543 21.20 10.22 17.06
C LEU A 543 22.55 10.86 17.38
#